data_AF-A0A9W3K548-F1
#
_entry.id   AF-A0A9W3K548-F1
#
_cell.length_a   1.000
_cell.length_b   1.000
_cell.length_c   1.000
_cell.angle_alpha   90.00
_cell.angle_beta   90.00
_cell.angle_gamma   90.00
#
_symmetry.space_group_name_H-M   'P 1'
#
loop_
_entity.id
_entity.type
_entity.pdbx_description
1 polymer ?
#
loop_
_entity_poly.entity_id
_entity_poly.type
_entity_poly.pdbx_seq_one_letter_code
_entity_poly.pdbx_strand_id
1 'polypeptide(L)'
;MLTSVCRTHGLTPRVIHEVRSVTSQIAYVGCGQGVALVPASTRRLAPENVVVRPLKEKVMVVTAAAVWNTHRHHPMVDEVLDMLKQ
;
A
#
# COMPACT_ATOMS: atom_id res chain seq x y z
N MET A 1 -6.73 8.73 3.73
CA MET A 1 -7.06 7.33 4.09
C MET A 1 -7.80 6.67 2.92
N LEU A 2 -7.55 5.39 2.61
CA LEU A 2 -8.16 4.70 1.44
C LEU A 2 -9.69 4.75 1.43
N THR A 3 -10.31 4.64 2.60
CA THR A 3 -11.77 4.76 2.78
C THR A 3 -12.33 6.11 2.35
N SER A 4 -11.57 7.19 2.49
CA SER A 4 -11.96 8.51 2.00
C SER A 4 -11.97 8.56 0.48
N VAL A 5 -11.00 7.91 -0.19
CA VAL A 5 -10.96 7.84 -1.65
C VAL A 5 -12.16 7.04 -2.18
N CYS A 6 -12.50 5.92 -1.55
CA CYS A 6 -13.72 5.19 -1.92
C CYS A 6 -14.96 6.10 -1.82
N ARG A 7 -15.09 6.87 -0.72
CA ARG A 7 -16.23 7.75 -0.50
C ARG A 7 -16.33 8.86 -1.54
N THR A 8 -15.22 9.46 -1.97
CA THR A 8 -15.21 10.48 -3.04
C THR A 8 -15.65 9.92 -4.39
N HIS A 9 -15.57 8.59 -4.56
CA HIS A 9 -16.05 7.87 -5.74
C HIS A 9 -17.43 7.21 -5.53
N GLY A 10 -18.20 7.62 -4.51
CA GLY A 10 -19.55 7.10 -4.26
C GLY A 10 -19.59 5.67 -3.68
N LEU A 11 -18.42 5.10 -3.34
CA LEU A 11 -18.31 3.78 -2.74
C LEU A 11 -18.11 3.91 -1.23
N THR A 12 -19.04 3.36 -0.43
CA THR A 12 -18.83 3.22 1.02
C THR A 12 -18.55 1.75 1.33
N PRO A 13 -17.27 1.35 1.50
CA PRO A 13 -16.93 -0.05 1.71
C PRO A 13 -17.43 -0.54 3.07
N ARG A 14 -18.04 -1.73 3.10
CA ARG A 14 -18.31 -2.45 4.35
C ARG A 14 -17.04 -3.18 4.78
N VAL A 15 -16.31 -2.60 5.74
CA VAL A 15 -15.08 -3.20 6.26
C VAL A 15 -15.43 -4.38 7.17
N ILE A 16 -15.12 -5.60 6.72
CA ILE A 16 -15.36 -6.84 7.48
C ILE A 16 -14.15 -7.15 8.37
N HIS A 17 -12.94 -6.94 7.83
CA HIS A 17 -11.68 -7.29 8.49
C HIS A 17 -10.72 -6.10 8.46
N GLU A 18 -10.24 -5.69 9.63
CA GLU A 18 -9.12 -4.77 9.77
C GLU A 18 -7.87 -5.57 10.19
N VAL A 19 -6.82 -5.51 9.38
CA VAL A 19 -5.62 -6.34 9.55
C VAL A 19 -4.36 -5.49 9.55
N ARG A 20 -3.28 -6.04 10.10
CA ARG A 20 -2.04 -5.30 10.41
C ARG A 20 -1.03 -5.19 9.26
N SER A 21 -1.24 -5.86 8.12
CA SER A 21 -0.31 -5.81 7.00
C SER A 21 -0.98 -6.11 5.66
N VAL A 22 -0.36 -5.65 4.56
CA VAL A 22 -0.80 -5.97 3.19
C VAL A 22 -0.70 -7.47 2.90
N THR A 23 0.33 -8.14 3.41
CA THR A 23 0.46 -9.61 3.28
C THR A 23 -0.73 -10.33 3.92
N SER A 24 -1.17 -9.87 5.11
CA SER A 24 -2.37 -10.40 5.77
C SER A 24 -3.63 -10.14 4.94
N GLN A 25 -3.77 -8.96 4.33
CA GLN A 25 -4.90 -8.67 3.44
C GLN A 25 -4.96 -9.67 2.27
N ILE A 26 -3.82 -9.92 1.61
CA ILE A 26 -3.72 -10.88 0.49
C ILE A 26 -4.05 -12.30 0.95
N ALA A 27 -3.55 -12.73 2.12
CA ALA A 27 -3.85 -14.05 2.67
C ALA A 27 -5.36 -14.23 2.92
N TYR A 28 -6.04 -13.24 3.50
CA TYR A 28 -7.49 -13.27 3.71
C TYR A 28 -8.27 -13.39 2.40
N VAL A 29 -7.85 -12.66 1.35
CA VAL A 29 -8.43 -12.81 0.00
C VAL A 29 -8.23 -14.23 -0.52
N GLY A 30 -7.03 -14.80 -0.36
CA GLY A 30 -6.75 -16.20 -0.74
C GLY A 30 -7.60 -17.23 0.02
N CYS A 31 -8.02 -16.92 1.25
CA CYS A 31 -8.95 -17.73 2.03
C CYS A 31 -10.44 -17.42 1.73
N GLY A 32 -10.73 -16.64 0.69
CA GLY A 32 -12.10 -16.32 0.29
C GLY A 32 -12.83 -15.34 1.23
N GLN A 33 -12.11 -14.58 2.07
CA GLN A 33 -12.70 -13.65 3.03
C GLN A 33 -13.15 -12.30 2.42
N GLY A 34 -13.06 -12.17 1.09
CA GLY A 34 -13.51 -10.98 0.35
C GLY A 34 -12.44 -10.44 -0.59
N VAL A 35 -12.38 -9.11 -0.71
CA VAL A 35 -11.45 -8.37 -1.57
C VAL A 35 -10.68 -7.33 -0.75
N ALA A 36 -9.49 -6.94 -1.22
CA ALA A 36 -8.66 -5.93 -0.57
C ALA A 36 -8.09 -4.92 -1.58
N LEU A 37 -7.92 -3.68 -1.12
CA LEU A 37 -7.15 -2.66 -1.84
C LEU A 37 -5.69 -2.73 -1.38
N VAL A 38 -4.78 -3.02 -2.31
CA VAL A 38 -3.35 -3.19 -2.03
C VAL A 38 -2.50 -2.33 -2.98
N PRO A 39 -1.29 -1.90 -2.58
CA PRO A 39 -0.38 -1.22 -3.50
C PRO A 39 0.00 -2.10 -4.70
N ALA A 40 0.19 -1.49 -5.87
CA ALA A 40 0.58 -2.23 -7.07
C ALA A 40 1.92 -2.98 -6.90
N SER A 41 2.83 -2.46 -6.07
CA SER A 41 4.13 -3.07 -5.76
C SER A 41 4.01 -4.44 -5.06
N THR A 42 2.90 -4.71 -4.36
CA THR A 42 2.70 -5.98 -3.64
C THR A 42 2.12 -7.09 -4.51
N ARG A 43 1.99 -6.88 -5.84
CA ARG A 43 1.47 -7.89 -6.75
C ARG A 43 2.24 -9.22 -6.68
N ARG A 44 3.54 -9.18 -6.43
CA ARG A 44 4.39 -10.37 -6.31
C ARG A 44 4.11 -11.20 -5.04
N LEU A 45 3.38 -10.65 -4.07
CA LEU A 45 3.00 -11.34 -2.84
C LEU A 45 1.71 -12.17 -3.01
N ALA A 46 1.01 -12.03 -4.14
CA ALA A 46 -0.23 -12.76 -4.39
C ALA A 46 0.06 -14.23 -4.73
N PRO A 47 -0.53 -15.21 -3.99
CA PRO A 47 -0.47 -16.62 -4.37
C PRO A 47 -1.28 -16.88 -5.65
N GLU A 48 -1.12 -18.05 -6.27
CA GLU A 48 -1.73 -18.38 -7.56
C GLU A 48 -3.27 -18.25 -7.58
N ASN A 49 -3.91 -18.51 -6.44
CA ASN A 49 -5.35 -18.41 -6.29
C ASN A 49 -5.86 -16.97 -6.05
N VAL A 50 -4.97 -15.97 -6.02
CA VAL A 50 -5.33 -14.55 -5.82
C VAL A 50 -5.02 -13.76 -7.09
N VAL A 51 -6.06 -13.09 -7.59
CA VAL A 51 -5.96 -12.28 -8.79
C VAL A 51 -5.83 -10.81 -8.44
N VAL A 52 -4.70 -10.20 -8.82
CA VAL A 52 -4.47 -8.76 -8.66
C VAL A 52 -4.97 -8.02 -9.91
N ARG A 53 -5.84 -7.02 -9.71
CA ARG A 53 -6.39 -6.17 -10.77
C ARG A 53 -6.03 -4.70 -10.52
N PRO A 54 -5.58 -3.96 -11.55
CA PRO A 54 -5.35 -2.53 -11.41
C PRO A 54 -6.67 -1.79 -11.25
N LEU A 55 -6.65 -0.72 -10.46
CA LEU A 55 -7.75 0.25 -10.40
C LEU A 55 -7.73 1.12 -11.66
N LYS A 56 -8.91 1.54 -12.13
CA LYS A 56 -9.04 2.48 -13.25
C LYS A 56 -8.53 3.87 -12.83
N GLU A 57 -8.88 4.28 -11.62
CA GLU A 57 -8.48 5.54 -11.02
C GLU A 57 -7.07 5.41 -10.42
N LYS A 58 -6.24 6.45 -10.62
CA LYS A 58 -4.94 6.53 -9.96
C LYS A 58 -5.14 7.01 -8.52
N VAL A 59 -4.98 6.09 -7.57
CA VAL A 59 -5.01 6.39 -6.14
C VAL A 59 -3.58 6.44 -5.62
N MET A 60 -3.12 7.64 -5.29
CA MET A 60 -1.79 7.83 -4.70
C MET A 60 -1.85 7.49 -3.21
N VAL A 61 -1.09 6.47 -2.82
CA VAL A 61 -0.85 6.09 -1.43
C VAL A 61 0.65 6.14 -1.16
N VAL A 62 1.04 6.80 -0.08
CA VAL A 62 2.43 6.78 0.39
C VAL A 62 2.68 5.40 1.01
N THR A 63 3.43 4.55 0.31
CA THR A 63 3.79 3.20 0.78
C THR A 63 5.07 3.18 1.60
N ALA A 64 5.97 4.13 1.35
CA ALA A 64 7.22 4.30 2.05
C ALA A 64 7.59 5.79 2.05
N ALA A 65 8.20 6.25 3.15
CA ALA A 65 8.76 7.59 3.27
C ALA A 65 10.08 7.50 4.04
N ALA A 66 11.10 8.20 3.56
CA ALA A 66 12.33 8.43 4.31
C ALA A 66 12.16 9.71 5.14
N VAL A 67 12.58 9.67 6.41
CA VAL A 67 12.48 10.80 7.33
C VAL A 67 13.79 10.95 8.08
N TRP A 68 14.29 12.18 8.16
CA TRP A 68 15.53 12.51 8.87
C TRP A 68 15.38 13.85 9.61
N ASN A 69 16.28 14.09 10.57
CA ASN A 69 16.30 15.34 11.33
C ASN A 69 17.13 16.39 10.59
N THR A 70 16.50 17.48 10.19
CA THR A 70 17.15 18.59 9.47
C THR A 70 18.13 19.39 10.32
N HIS A 71 18.00 19.36 11.64
CA HIS A 71 18.91 20.03 12.57
C HIS A 71 20.16 19.21 12.91
N ARG A 72 20.18 17.91 12.55
CA ARG A 72 21.31 17.00 12.77
C ARG A 72 21.64 16.31 11.46
N HIS A 73 22.23 17.06 10.55
CA HIS A 73 22.71 16.54 9.27
C HIS A 73 23.81 15.50 9.48
N HIS A 74 23.74 14.41 8.73
CA HIS A 74 24.77 13.38 8.65
C HIS A 74 24.97 13.05 7.16
N PRO A 75 26.20 13.08 6.62
CA PRO A 75 26.45 12.88 5.18
C PRO A 75 25.86 11.58 4.62
N MET A 76 25.81 10.52 5.42
CA MET A 76 25.17 9.26 5.04
C MET A 76 23.67 9.37 4.70
N VAL A 77 22.97 10.40 5.20
CA VAL A 77 21.59 10.67 4.79
C VAL A 77 21.55 11.08 3.32
N ASP A 78 22.46 11.94 2.87
CA ASP A 78 22.51 12.38 1.47
C ASP A 78 22.82 11.21 0.54
N GLU A 79 23.82 10.40 0.90
CA GLU A 79 24.18 9.18 0.15
C GLU A 79 23.00 8.21 0.02
N VAL A 80 22.25 7.97 1.11
CA VAL A 80 21.07 7.12 1.08
C VAL A 80 19.94 7.74 0.25
N LEU A 81 19.75 9.06 0.33
CA LEU A 81 18.72 9.74 -0.48
C LEU A 81 19.05 9.68 -1.97
N ASP A 82 20.31 9.79 -2.34
CA ASP A 82 20.73 9.68 -3.74
C ASP A 82 20.59 8.25 -4.27
N MET A 83 20.86 7.24 -3.44
CA MET A 83 20.56 5.84 -3.77
C MET A 83 19.05 5.60 -3.93
N LEU A 84 18.20 6.23 -3.11
CA LEU A 84 16.73 6.05 -3.17
C LEU A 84 16.05 6.80 -4.33
N LYS A 85 16.74 7.76 -4.97
CA LYS A 85 16.22 8.49 -6.15
C LYS A 85 16.44 7.74 -7.47
N GLN A 86 17.32 6.73 -7.49
CA GLN A 86 17.59 5.87 -8.64
C GLN A 86 16.49 4.80 -8.81
#